data_AF-N1PMY5-F1
#
_entry.id   AF-N1PMY5-F1
#
_cell.length_a   1.000
_cell.length_b   1.000
_cell.length_c   1.000
_cell.angle_alpha   90.00
_cell.angle_beta   90.00
_cell.angle_gamma   90.00
#
_symmetry.space_group_name_H-M   'P 1'
#
loop_
_entity.id
_entity.type
_entity.pdbx_description
1 polymer ?
#
loop_
_entity_poly.entity_id
_entity_poly.type
_entity_poly.pdbx_seq_one_letter_code
_entity_poly.pdbx_strand_id
1 'polypeptide(L)'
;MTTNSRRILVNGGGPAGSIAVFWLAKAGSNVLVTERATSRPFGQGIDVTNRAVDVIENKRSDLTRATVDAAKAFQDVGYRYGRTIEAIEQHDRDVTVRVSGSDTPEHFHAVTGADGLRSRVRNVTFDNQADAKCWAPTNTYAGFFSMIRDSDRDIPFGKNSIQHRTPNRVDPPNRSERDQIFRLPHAHKQVTEFERIAESRSTEEHKAALANLSSAIRGVAPRAVRGMYAAEDFYYTRIVQIKLDSWHRGRCALVGMPDTRHLRLLDKMARCPDDLNVAFTKHHQVVKKFVKDSQSVPLGGKAPESINPKSAWGILILRLLFWFVSVTRIWRWFVFGNETFKMKLPEHEFTMEE
;
A
#
# COMPACT_ATOMS: atom_id res chain seq x y z
N MET A 1 30.35 -26.41 5.13
CA MET A 1 29.57 -26.97 3.99
C MET A 1 28.68 -25.83 3.48
N THR A 2 28.93 -25.36 2.25
CA THR A 2 28.15 -24.29 1.63
C THR A 2 26.72 -24.79 1.40
N THR A 3 25.79 -24.42 2.27
CA THR A 3 24.36 -24.57 1.99
C THR A 3 24.09 -23.87 0.66
N ASN A 4 23.58 -24.60 -0.33
CA ASN A 4 23.21 -24.07 -1.64
C ASN A 4 22.19 -22.93 -1.45
N SER A 5 22.67 -21.70 -1.29
CA SER A 5 21.82 -20.57 -0.93
C SER A 5 20.89 -20.29 -2.10
N ARG A 6 19.58 -20.36 -1.85
CA ARG A 6 18.56 -20.20 -2.89
C ARG A 6 18.58 -18.75 -3.36
N ARG A 7 18.79 -18.55 -4.66
CA ARG A 7 18.79 -17.22 -5.27
C ARG A 7 17.35 -16.78 -5.57
N ILE A 8 16.88 -15.72 -4.94
CA ILE A 8 15.51 -15.22 -5.06
C ILE A 8 15.53 -13.78 -5.57
N LEU A 9 14.68 -13.48 -6.56
CA LEU A 9 14.50 -12.13 -7.08
C LEU A 9 13.29 -11.46 -6.41
N VAL A 10 13.48 -10.26 -5.84
CA VAL A 10 12.41 -9.39 -5.35
C VAL A 10 12.29 -8.18 -6.27
N ASN A 11 11.17 -8.05 -6.98
CA ASN A 11 10.90 -6.89 -7.84
C ASN A 11 10.09 -5.85 -7.07
N GLY A 12 10.71 -4.71 -6.77
CA GLY A 12 10.17 -3.62 -5.96
C GLY A 12 10.90 -3.50 -4.62
N GLY A 13 11.47 -2.33 -4.34
CA GLY A 13 12.18 -1.95 -3.11
C GLY A 13 11.36 -1.07 -2.18
N GLY A 14 10.04 -1.05 -2.34
CA GLY A 14 9.11 -0.42 -1.41
C GLY A 14 8.96 -1.21 -0.09
N PRO A 15 7.99 -0.88 0.76
CA PRO A 15 7.84 -1.46 2.10
C PRO A 15 7.64 -2.97 2.08
N ALA A 16 6.80 -3.44 1.14
CA ALA A 16 6.57 -4.87 0.95
C ALA A 16 7.84 -5.60 0.54
N GLY A 17 8.58 -5.01 -0.40
CA GLY A 17 9.83 -5.55 -0.90
C GLY A 17 10.92 -5.56 0.15
N SER A 18 11.14 -4.46 0.87
CA SER A 18 12.20 -4.36 1.87
C SER A 18 12.00 -5.31 3.05
N ILE A 19 10.75 -5.48 3.50
CA ILE A 19 10.40 -6.50 4.50
C ILE A 19 10.62 -7.90 3.91
N ALA A 20 10.19 -8.14 2.67
CA ALA A 20 10.39 -9.43 2.03
C ALA A 20 11.86 -9.83 1.94
N VAL A 21 12.71 -8.90 1.53
CA VAL A 21 14.16 -9.07 1.45
C VAL A 21 14.74 -9.41 2.83
N PHE A 22 14.38 -8.65 3.86
CA PHE A 22 14.86 -8.91 5.23
C PHE A 22 14.59 -10.35 5.66
N TRP A 23 13.35 -10.84 5.48
CA TRP A 23 12.98 -12.19 5.92
C TRP A 23 13.57 -13.31 5.05
N LEU A 24 13.69 -13.09 3.74
CA LEU A 24 14.35 -14.04 2.84
C LEU A 24 15.85 -14.15 3.15
N ALA A 25 16.52 -13.02 3.37
CA ALA A 25 17.92 -12.96 3.75
C ALA A 25 18.17 -13.59 5.13
N LYS A 26 17.31 -13.28 6.11
CA LYS A 26 17.34 -13.90 7.44
C LYS A 26 17.15 -15.42 7.39
N ALA A 27 16.40 -15.92 6.41
CA ALA A 27 16.22 -17.36 6.17
C ALA A 27 17.35 -17.99 5.34
N GLY A 28 18.44 -17.26 5.05
CA GLY A 28 19.63 -17.77 4.36
C GLY A 28 19.57 -17.75 2.83
N SER A 29 18.61 -17.03 2.24
CA SER A 29 18.52 -16.89 0.78
C SER A 29 19.45 -15.80 0.24
N ASN A 30 19.96 -16.00 -0.97
CA ASN A 30 20.66 -14.98 -1.74
C ASN A 30 19.62 -14.13 -2.47
N VAL A 31 19.49 -12.85 -2.10
CA VAL A 31 18.38 -12.02 -2.56
C VAL A 31 18.89 -10.93 -3.49
N LEU A 32 18.35 -10.89 -4.70
CA LEU A 32 18.51 -9.75 -5.60
C LEU A 32 17.26 -8.89 -5.58
N VAL A 33 17.42 -7.58 -5.44
CA VAL A 33 16.34 -6.60 -5.51
C VAL A 33 16.46 -5.79 -6.79
N THR A 34 15.37 -5.71 -7.56
CA THR A 34 15.23 -4.76 -8.67
C THR A 34 14.25 -3.66 -8.28
N GLU A 35 14.66 -2.40 -8.40
CA GLU A 35 13.81 -1.24 -8.13
C GLU A 35 13.83 -0.29 -9.32
N ARG A 36 12.64 0.09 -9.79
CA ARG A 36 12.46 0.97 -10.95
C ARG A 36 12.94 2.39 -10.65
N ALA A 37 12.73 2.86 -9.42
CA ALA A 37 13.25 4.14 -8.98
C ALA A 37 14.79 4.13 -9.04
N THR A 38 15.37 5.24 -9.50
CA THR A 38 16.83 5.44 -9.57
C THR A 38 17.42 5.82 -8.21
N SER A 39 16.57 6.23 -7.26
CA SER A 39 16.91 6.51 -5.87
C SER A 39 15.88 5.84 -4.94
N ARG A 40 16.18 5.71 -3.65
CA ARG A 40 15.25 5.10 -2.69
C ARG A 40 13.92 5.89 -2.70
N PRO A 41 12.77 5.22 -2.89
CA PRO A 41 11.50 5.92 -2.95
C PRO A 41 11.16 6.50 -1.57
N PHE A 42 11.15 7.83 -1.48
CA PHE A 42 10.49 8.55 -0.38
C PHE A 42 8.99 8.58 -0.68
N GLY A 43 8.14 8.14 0.25
CA GLY A 43 6.69 8.17 0.04
C GLY A 43 5.88 7.81 1.29
N GLN A 44 4.67 8.41 1.36
CA GLN A 44 3.56 8.34 2.34
C GLN A 44 3.70 7.48 3.60
N GLY A 45 3.41 8.02 4.79
CA GLY A 45 3.16 7.24 6.02
C GLY A 45 2.18 6.08 5.83
N ILE A 46 2.55 4.90 6.35
CA ILE A 46 1.66 3.74 6.46
C ILE A 46 1.04 3.78 7.85
N ASP A 47 -0.27 3.56 7.93
CA ASP A 47 -0.91 3.24 9.20
C ASP A 47 -0.49 1.83 9.61
N VAL A 48 0.53 1.76 10.45
CA VAL A 48 0.93 0.53 11.13
C VAL A 48 -0.05 0.33 12.29
N THR A 49 -0.60 -0.88 12.43
CA THR A 49 -1.56 -1.21 13.49
C THR A 49 -1.07 -2.43 14.28
N ASN A 50 -1.55 -2.59 15.52
CA ASN A 50 -1.19 -3.68 16.44
C ASN A 50 0.30 -3.66 16.85
N ARG A 51 0.89 -4.80 17.25
CA ARG A 51 2.28 -4.91 17.75
C ARG A 51 3.37 -4.43 16.79
N ALA A 52 3.05 -4.21 15.51
CA ALA A 52 3.97 -3.58 14.57
C ALA A 52 4.20 -2.09 14.86
N VAL A 53 3.29 -1.44 15.60
CA VAL A 53 3.41 -0.05 16.07
C VAL A 53 4.58 0.08 17.06
N ASP A 54 4.73 -0.88 17.96
CA ASP A 54 5.81 -0.89 18.97
C ASP A 54 7.21 -1.03 18.32
N VAL A 55 7.27 -1.53 17.08
CA VAL A 55 8.53 -1.77 16.35
C VAL A 55 8.90 -0.58 15.47
N ILE A 56 7.92 0.20 15.00
CA ILE A 56 8.12 1.25 13.98
C ILE A 56 7.28 2.46 14.36
N GLU A 57 7.88 3.41 15.09
CA GLU A 57 7.29 4.73 15.25
C GLU A 57 7.43 5.52 13.93
N ASN A 58 6.36 5.45 13.13
CA ASN A 58 5.93 6.38 12.07
C ASN A 58 6.80 6.56 10.81
N LYS A 59 6.08 6.61 9.68
CA LYS A 59 6.50 6.84 8.28
C LYS A 59 6.99 5.60 7.53
N ARG A 60 6.43 5.41 6.32
CA ARG A 60 6.82 4.36 5.36
C ARG A 60 8.25 4.51 4.89
N SER A 61 8.72 5.73 4.70
CA SER A 61 10.13 6.01 4.41
C SER A 61 11.03 5.47 5.51
N ASP A 62 10.56 5.53 6.76
CA ASP A 62 11.33 5.16 7.94
C ASP A 62 11.28 3.64 8.14
N LEU A 63 10.12 3.02 7.92
CA LEU A 63 9.98 1.57 7.80
C LEU A 63 10.83 0.99 6.67
N THR A 64 10.71 1.54 5.46
CA THR A 64 11.45 1.07 4.28
C THR A 64 12.94 1.28 4.51
N ARG A 65 13.35 2.43 5.05
CA ARG A 65 14.76 2.70 5.38
C ARG A 65 15.28 1.70 6.40
N ALA A 66 14.61 1.54 7.54
CA ALA A 66 15.03 0.62 8.60
C ALA A 66 15.13 -0.83 8.10
N THR A 67 14.15 -1.30 7.33
CA THR A 67 14.15 -2.67 6.80
C THR A 67 15.18 -2.89 5.69
N VAL A 68 15.41 -1.90 4.82
CA VAL A 68 16.50 -1.95 3.84
C VAL A 68 17.85 -1.95 4.54
N ASP A 69 18.05 -1.10 5.55
CA ASP A 69 19.33 -1.00 6.26
C ASP A 69 19.60 -2.29 7.06
N ALA A 70 18.58 -2.88 7.69
CA ALA A 70 18.66 -4.20 8.31
C ALA A 70 18.95 -5.30 7.29
N ALA A 71 18.32 -5.27 6.12
CA ALA A 71 18.57 -6.24 5.05
C ALA A 71 19.98 -6.13 4.47
N LYS A 72 20.57 -4.93 4.43
CA LYS A 72 21.95 -4.71 3.97
C LYS A 72 23.01 -5.23 4.93
N ALA A 73 22.66 -5.55 6.17
CA ALA A 73 23.58 -6.22 7.09
C ALA A 73 23.89 -7.66 6.66
N PHE A 74 23.06 -8.26 5.80
CA PHE A 74 23.31 -9.58 5.21
C PHE A 74 24.23 -9.45 3.98
N GLN A 75 25.26 -10.29 3.90
CA GLN A 75 26.24 -10.29 2.79
C GLN A 75 25.62 -10.68 1.44
N ASP A 76 24.56 -11.50 1.46
CA ASP A 76 23.95 -12.08 0.25
C ASP A 76 22.78 -11.26 -0.33
N VAL A 77 22.71 -9.96 -0.04
CA VAL A 77 21.64 -9.07 -0.52
C VAL A 77 22.17 -8.02 -1.50
N GLY A 78 21.75 -8.11 -2.75
CA GLY A 78 22.09 -7.16 -3.81
C GLY A 78 20.93 -6.23 -4.20
N TYR A 79 21.22 -4.99 -4.57
CA TYR A 79 20.22 -4.02 -5.07
C TYR A 79 20.59 -3.48 -6.45
N ARG A 80 19.60 -3.41 -7.36
CA ARG A 80 19.72 -2.81 -8.69
C ARG A 80 18.62 -1.77 -8.89
N TYR A 81 18.98 -0.50 -8.71
CA TYR A 81 18.11 0.65 -8.94
C TYR A 81 18.04 1.04 -10.41
N GLY A 82 16.96 1.70 -10.83
CA GLY A 82 16.69 2.01 -12.24
C GLY A 82 16.42 0.77 -13.10
N ARG A 83 16.06 -0.37 -12.48
CA ARG A 83 15.90 -1.67 -13.14
C ARG A 83 14.56 -2.30 -12.78
N THR A 84 13.94 -2.99 -13.73
CA THR A 84 12.71 -3.76 -13.51
C THR A 84 12.76 -5.06 -14.31
N ILE A 85 11.91 -6.01 -13.97
CA ILE A 85 11.69 -7.22 -14.78
C ILE A 85 10.98 -6.87 -16.10
N GLU A 86 11.38 -7.51 -17.18
CA GLU A 86 10.73 -7.41 -18.48
C GLU A 86 10.07 -8.70 -18.96
N ALA A 87 10.65 -9.86 -18.61
CA ALA A 87 10.11 -11.17 -18.93
C ALA A 87 10.45 -12.20 -17.85
N ILE A 88 9.57 -13.17 -17.68
CA ILE A 88 9.73 -14.30 -16.76
C ILE A 88 9.38 -15.57 -17.53
N GLU A 89 10.29 -16.53 -17.54
CA GLU A 89 10.07 -17.89 -18.03
C GLU A 89 10.26 -18.86 -16.86
N GLN A 90 9.26 -19.70 -16.60
CA GLN A 90 9.27 -20.62 -15.47
C GLN A 90 9.60 -22.03 -15.94
N HIS A 91 10.46 -22.71 -15.20
CA HIS A 91 10.84 -24.10 -15.43
C HIS A 91 10.55 -24.92 -14.15
N ASP A 92 10.76 -26.23 -14.23
CA ASP A 92 10.44 -27.14 -13.11
C ASP A 92 11.23 -26.80 -11.84
N ARG A 93 12.49 -26.35 -11.96
CA ARG A 93 13.41 -26.12 -10.83
C ARG A 93 13.80 -24.66 -10.59
N ASP A 94 13.63 -23.81 -11.59
CA ASP A 94 14.05 -22.41 -11.54
C ASP A 94 13.16 -21.52 -12.43
N VAL A 95 13.53 -20.24 -12.46
CA VAL A 95 12.89 -19.17 -13.20
C VAL A 95 13.98 -18.38 -13.91
N THR A 96 13.85 -18.26 -15.22
CA THR A 96 14.70 -17.40 -16.05
C THR A 96 14.05 -16.03 -16.14
N VAL A 97 14.78 -14.98 -15.74
CA VAL A 97 14.27 -13.61 -15.69
C VAL A 97 15.12 -12.69 -16.54
N ARG A 98 14.46 -11.88 -17.36
CA ARG A 98 15.10 -10.80 -18.11
C ARG A 98 14.87 -9.48 -17.38
N VAL A 99 15.96 -8.83 -16.98
CA VAL A 99 15.95 -7.54 -16.28
C VAL A 99 16.29 -6.42 -17.27
N SER A 100 15.59 -5.29 -17.17
CA SER A 100 15.76 -4.16 -18.07
C SER A 100 17.20 -3.65 -18.11
N GLY A 101 17.78 -3.50 -19.31
CA GLY A 101 19.16 -3.06 -19.50
C GLY A 101 20.22 -4.08 -19.05
N SER A 102 19.85 -5.36 -18.97
CA SER A 102 20.76 -6.50 -19.00
C SER A 102 20.50 -7.29 -20.29
N ASP A 103 21.54 -7.61 -21.04
CA ASP A 103 21.43 -8.43 -22.25
C ASP A 103 21.38 -9.93 -21.93
N THR A 104 21.80 -10.31 -20.73
CA THR A 104 21.81 -11.70 -20.26
C THR A 104 20.61 -11.98 -19.35
N PRO A 105 19.79 -13.00 -19.66
CA PRO A 105 18.83 -13.55 -18.72
C PRO A 105 19.53 -14.14 -17.50
N GLU A 106 18.87 -14.08 -16.35
CA GLU A 106 19.40 -14.58 -15.08
C GLU A 106 18.47 -15.62 -14.46
N HIS A 107 19.07 -16.64 -13.84
CA HIS A 107 18.34 -17.71 -13.18
C HIS A 107 18.12 -17.43 -11.70
N PHE A 108 16.90 -17.75 -11.24
CA PHE A 108 16.47 -17.64 -9.85
C PHE A 108 15.65 -18.86 -9.46
N HIS A 109 15.70 -19.23 -8.19
CA HIS A 109 14.83 -20.28 -7.65
C HIS A 109 13.35 -19.87 -7.65
N ALA A 110 13.08 -18.59 -7.39
CA ALA A 110 11.75 -18.00 -7.31
C ALA A 110 11.78 -16.48 -7.52
N VAL A 111 10.61 -15.91 -7.84
CA VAL A 111 10.40 -14.47 -8.02
C VAL A 111 9.28 -13.97 -7.10
N THR A 112 9.56 -12.89 -6.38
CA THR A 112 8.60 -12.17 -5.53
C THR A 112 8.27 -10.82 -6.15
N GLY A 113 7.01 -10.61 -6.54
CA GLY A 113 6.51 -9.31 -6.97
C GLY A 113 6.07 -8.46 -5.79
N ALA A 114 6.79 -7.38 -5.52
CA ALA A 114 6.53 -6.38 -4.48
C ALA A 114 6.46 -4.94 -5.07
N ASP A 115 6.07 -4.85 -6.34
CA ASP A 115 6.14 -3.67 -7.23
C ASP A 115 4.80 -2.90 -7.32
N GLY A 116 3.90 -3.15 -6.37
CA GLY A 116 2.72 -2.33 -6.10
C GLY A 116 1.56 -2.54 -7.08
N LEU A 117 0.67 -1.53 -7.19
CA LEU A 117 -0.60 -1.65 -7.92
C LEU A 117 -0.40 -1.93 -9.43
N ARG A 118 0.62 -1.33 -10.05
CA ARG A 118 1.01 -1.56 -11.44
C ARG A 118 2.13 -2.60 -11.51
N SER A 119 1.90 -3.75 -10.87
CA SER A 119 2.87 -4.83 -10.73
C SER A 119 3.29 -5.37 -12.09
N ARG A 120 4.59 -5.31 -12.38
CA ARG A 120 5.16 -5.87 -13.60
C ARG A 120 5.23 -7.39 -13.52
N VAL A 121 5.56 -7.93 -12.34
CA VAL A 121 5.52 -9.38 -12.08
C VAL A 121 4.13 -9.94 -12.31
N ARG A 122 3.08 -9.28 -11.79
CA ARG A 122 1.70 -9.69 -12.06
C ARG A 122 1.43 -9.80 -13.56
N ASN A 123 1.85 -8.79 -14.32
CA ASN A 123 1.52 -8.69 -15.73
C ASN A 123 2.27 -9.70 -16.63
N VAL A 124 3.48 -10.13 -16.24
CA VAL A 124 4.26 -11.11 -17.03
C VAL A 124 4.08 -12.54 -16.57
N THR A 125 3.62 -12.75 -15.33
CA THR A 125 3.41 -14.09 -14.76
C THR A 125 1.97 -14.57 -14.90
N PHE A 126 0.99 -13.69 -14.69
CA PHE A 126 -0.43 -14.04 -14.71
C PHE A 126 -0.99 -13.71 -16.08
N ASP A 127 -1.91 -14.53 -16.59
CA ASP A 127 -2.48 -14.35 -17.93
C ASP A 127 -3.06 -12.94 -18.07
N ASN A 128 -2.85 -12.29 -19.22
CA ASN A 128 -3.16 -10.87 -19.45
C ASN A 128 -4.65 -10.52 -19.17
N GLN A 129 -5.55 -11.51 -19.27
CA GLN A 129 -6.96 -11.36 -18.90
C GLN A 129 -7.20 -11.23 -17.39
N ALA A 130 -6.35 -11.85 -16.55
CA ALA A 130 -6.41 -11.73 -15.11
C ALA A 130 -6.00 -10.32 -14.65
N ASP A 131 -5.03 -9.67 -15.32
CA ASP A 131 -4.65 -8.30 -15.00
C ASP A 131 -5.81 -7.33 -15.30
N ALA A 132 -6.42 -7.38 -16.49
CA ALA A 132 -7.53 -6.47 -16.82
C ALA A 132 -8.76 -6.62 -15.90
N LYS A 133 -9.07 -7.85 -15.46
CA LYS A 133 -10.23 -8.16 -14.61
C LYS A 133 -9.97 -7.96 -13.11
N CYS A 134 -8.72 -7.89 -12.67
CA CYS A 134 -8.40 -7.80 -11.24
C CYS A 134 -8.59 -6.41 -10.63
N TRP A 135 -8.71 -5.37 -11.46
CA TRP A 135 -8.96 -4.01 -11.00
C TRP A 135 -10.40 -3.88 -10.53
N ALA A 136 -10.60 -3.79 -9.22
CA ALA A 136 -11.86 -3.41 -8.61
C ALA A 136 -11.78 -1.93 -8.20
N PRO A 137 -12.21 -1.01 -9.08
CA PRO A 137 -12.11 0.41 -8.78
C PRO A 137 -13.09 0.80 -7.68
N THR A 138 -12.65 1.67 -6.78
CA THR A 138 -13.53 2.26 -5.76
C THR A 138 -14.08 3.62 -6.18
N ASN A 139 -13.84 4.03 -7.44
CA ASN A 139 -14.13 5.38 -7.97
C ASN A 139 -13.65 6.50 -7.03
N THR A 140 -12.52 6.26 -6.37
CA THR A 140 -11.93 7.18 -5.40
C THR A 140 -10.54 7.55 -5.88
N TYR A 141 -10.23 8.85 -5.81
CA TYR A 141 -8.93 9.39 -6.17
C TYR A 141 -8.36 10.13 -4.96
N ALA A 142 -7.04 10.12 -4.83
CA ALA A 142 -6.37 10.73 -3.70
C ALA A 142 -5.12 11.49 -4.12
N GLY A 143 -4.95 12.66 -3.51
CA GLY A 143 -3.72 13.43 -3.52
C GLY A 143 -3.07 13.39 -2.15
N PHE A 144 -1.77 13.16 -2.12
CA PHE A 144 -0.94 13.16 -0.92
C PHE A 144 0.18 14.18 -1.12
N PHE A 145 0.42 15.02 -0.12
CA PHE A 145 1.48 16.01 -0.17
C PHE A 145 1.80 16.57 1.21
N SER A 146 2.99 17.12 1.34
CA SER A 146 3.45 17.83 2.52
C SER A 146 3.01 19.29 2.51
N MET A 147 2.46 19.80 3.61
CA MET A 147 2.31 21.25 3.81
C MET A 147 2.45 21.68 5.26
N ILE A 148 2.83 22.94 5.48
CA ILE A 148 3.03 23.50 6.82
C ILE A 148 1.73 23.42 7.63
N ARG A 149 1.81 22.72 8.77
CA ARG A 149 0.75 22.67 9.78
C ARG A 149 0.62 24.02 10.48
N ASP A 150 -0.61 24.47 10.67
CA ASP A 150 -0.96 25.62 11.51
C ASP A 150 -1.44 25.05 12.85
N SER A 151 -0.61 25.08 13.90
CA SER A 151 -0.91 24.41 15.18
C SER A 151 -2.19 24.89 15.85
N ASP A 152 -2.56 26.15 15.63
CA ASP A 152 -3.70 26.79 16.27
C ASP A 152 -5.01 26.46 15.54
N ARG A 153 -4.92 26.22 14.23
CA ARG A 153 -6.07 25.86 13.38
C ARG A 153 -6.17 24.36 13.12
N ASP A 154 -5.08 23.61 13.11
CA ASP A 154 -5.04 22.20 12.73
C ASP A 154 -5.06 21.28 13.96
N ILE A 155 -6.28 21.08 14.48
CA ILE A 155 -6.55 20.21 15.62
C ILE A 155 -6.81 18.76 15.15
N PRO A 156 -6.10 17.75 15.69
CA PRO A 156 -6.31 16.35 15.35
C PRO A 156 -7.74 15.89 15.61
N PHE A 157 -8.33 15.15 14.67
CA PHE A 157 -9.65 14.49 14.78
C PHE A 157 -10.85 15.37 15.22
N GLY A 158 -10.76 16.70 15.21
CA GLY A 158 -11.82 17.57 15.71
C GLY A 158 -11.88 18.93 15.02
N LYS A 159 -13.10 19.33 14.65
CA LYS A 159 -13.53 20.66 14.15
C LYS A 159 -13.17 21.09 12.71
N ASN A 160 -12.08 20.62 12.10
CA ASN A 160 -11.65 21.10 10.77
C ASN A 160 -11.67 20.11 9.60
N SER A 161 -12.11 18.86 9.83
CA SER A 161 -12.54 17.96 8.75
C SER A 161 -13.88 18.43 8.19
N ILE A 162 -13.85 19.48 7.37
CA ILE A 162 -15.08 20.05 6.79
C ILE A 162 -15.53 19.15 5.64
N GLN A 163 -16.46 18.26 5.96
CA GLN A 163 -17.26 17.55 4.96
C GLN A 163 -18.12 18.60 4.21
N HIS A 164 -17.93 18.67 2.89
CA HIS A 164 -18.69 19.55 2.01
C HIS A 164 -19.71 18.77 1.18
N ARG A 165 -20.58 19.53 0.51
CA ARG A 165 -21.80 19.12 -0.22
C ARG A 165 -21.58 18.12 -1.36
N THR A 166 -20.36 18.05 -1.81
CA THR A 166 -19.81 17.08 -2.73
C THR A 166 -18.98 16.12 -1.87
N PRO A 167 -19.09 14.77 -1.99
CA PRO A 167 -18.26 13.81 -1.25
C PRO A 167 -16.76 13.96 -1.55
N ASN A 168 -16.17 15.05 -1.04
CA ASN A 168 -14.80 15.48 -1.15
C ASN A 168 -14.39 15.84 0.28
N ARG A 169 -13.29 15.26 0.74
CA ARG A 169 -12.81 15.42 2.11
C ARG A 169 -11.36 15.87 2.07
N VAL A 170 -11.11 16.99 2.74
CA VAL A 170 -9.77 17.48 3.03
C VAL A 170 -9.52 17.24 4.51
N ASP A 171 -8.60 16.32 4.82
CA ASP A 171 -8.22 16.04 6.20
C ASP A 171 -7.15 17.05 6.65
N PRO A 172 -7.27 17.64 7.85
CA PRO A 172 -6.19 18.45 8.41
C PRO A 172 -4.96 17.58 8.72
N PRO A 173 -3.75 18.16 8.78
CA PRO A 173 -2.53 17.44 9.13
C PRO A 173 -2.66 16.74 10.49
N ASN A 174 -2.47 15.41 10.54
CA ASN A 174 -2.97 14.62 11.67
C ASN A 174 -1.93 14.21 12.74
N ARG A 175 -0.60 14.20 12.50
CA ARG A 175 0.34 13.81 13.59
C ARG A 175 1.83 14.09 13.42
N SER A 176 2.35 14.28 12.21
CA SER A 176 3.70 14.85 12.00
C SER A 176 3.60 15.97 10.99
N GLU A 177 4.40 17.01 11.19
CA GLU A 177 4.29 18.40 10.71
C GLU A 177 3.89 18.69 9.25
N ARG A 178 3.68 17.69 8.38
CA ARG A 178 3.47 17.91 6.95
C ARG A 178 2.40 17.08 6.24
N ASP A 179 1.96 15.92 6.73
CA ASP A 179 1.19 15.00 5.86
C ASP A 179 -0.28 15.43 5.66
N GLN A 180 -0.66 15.75 4.42
CA GLN A 180 -2.05 15.96 4.01
C GLN A 180 -2.61 14.76 3.23
N ILE A 181 -3.90 14.48 3.45
CA ILE A 181 -4.68 13.57 2.62
C ILE A 181 -5.82 14.35 1.99
N PHE A 182 -5.79 14.47 0.66
CA PHE A 182 -6.93 14.87 -0.13
C PHE A 182 -7.68 13.59 -0.54
N ARG A 183 -8.84 13.28 0.08
CA ARG A 183 -9.67 12.12 -0.31
C ARG A 183 -10.87 12.58 -1.11
N LEU A 184 -11.00 12.07 -2.32
CA LEU A 184 -12.14 12.31 -3.19
C LEU A 184 -12.98 11.05 -3.36
N PRO A 185 -13.99 10.80 -2.53
CA PRO A 185 -15.02 9.84 -2.88
C PRO A 185 -16.03 10.46 -3.88
N HIS A 186 -15.75 10.52 -5.19
CA HIS A 186 -16.76 11.08 -6.12
C HIS A 186 -17.46 10.13 -7.10
N ALA A 187 -18.77 10.34 -7.12
CA ALA A 187 -19.83 9.72 -7.89
C ALA A 187 -19.54 9.55 -9.39
N HIS A 188 -19.75 8.30 -9.84
CA HIS A 188 -20.23 7.76 -11.12
C HIS A 188 -20.29 8.58 -12.44
N LYS A 189 -20.29 9.92 -12.46
CA LYS A 189 -20.55 10.73 -13.66
C LYS A 189 -19.32 11.27 -14.40
N GLN A 190 -18.12 11.26 -13.81
CA GLN A 190 -16.88 11.77 -14.44
C GLN A 190 -15.71 10.77 -14.38
N VAL A 191 -16.00 9.48 -14.18
CA VAL A 191 -14.98 8.44 -13.94
C VAL A 191 -13.92 8.42 -15.04
N THR A 192 -14.31 8.54 -16.31
CA THR A 192 -13.41 8.47 -17.47
C THR A 192 -12.36 9.58 -17.50
N GLU A 193 -12.71 10.81 -17.14
CA GLU A 193 -11.74 11.92 -17.15
C GLU A 193 -10.73 11.78 -16.00
N PHE A 194 -11.17 11.36 -14.82
CA PHE A 194 -10.26 11.10 -13.71
C PHE A 194 -9.39 9.85 -13.92
N GLU A 195 -9.88 8.85 -14.65
CA GLU A 195 -9.08 7.72 -15.11
C GLU A 195 -7.97 8.19 -16.05
N ARG A 196 -8.33 8.98 -17.09
CA ARG A 196 -7.37 9.59 -18.01
C ARG A 196 -6.32 10.42 -17.26
N ILE A 197 -6.75 11.25 -16.31
CA ILE A 197 -5.86 12.07 -15.49
C ILE A 197 -4.95 11.19 -14.64
N ALA A 198 -5.45 10.14 -13.97
CA ALA A 198 -4.63 9.20 -13.19
C ALA A 198 -3.63 8.38 -14.02
N GLU A 199 -3.89 8.26 -15.32
CA GLU A 199 -2.99 7.64 -16.29
C GLU A 199 -2.00 8.64 -16.88
N SER A 200 -2.29 9.94 -16.79
CA SER A 200 -1.37 11.00 -17.19
C SER A 200 -0.08 10.94 -16.38
N ARG A 201 1.03 11.32 -17.00
CA ARG A 201 2.32 11.51 -16.31
C ARG A 201 2.51 12.96 -15.87
N SER A 202 1.45 13.76 -15.86
CA SER A 202 1.50 15.20 -15.60
C SER A 202 1.10 15.50 -14.16
N THR A 203 2.09 15.83 -13.34
CA THR A 203 1.87 16.33 -11.98
C THR A 203 0.97 17.56 -11.96
N GLU A 204 1.09 18.42 -12.97
CA GLU A 204 0.26 19.62 -13.08
C GLU A 204 -1.20 19.30 -13.39
N GLU A 205 -1.48 18.31 -14.26
CA GLU A 205 -2.86 17.84 -14.49
C GLU A 205 -3.47 17.26 -13.22
N HIS A 206 -2.70 16.45 -12.47
CA HIS A 206 -3.15 15.91 -11.19
C HIS A 206 -3.49 17.01 -10.18
N LYS A 207 -2.61 18.01 -10.01
CA LYS A 207 -2.81 19.14 -9.10
C LYS A 207 -4.03 19.98 -9.53
N ALA A 208 -4.16 20.29 -10.82
CA ALA A 208 -5.28 21.05 -11.36
C ALA A 208 -6.62 20.33 -11.16
N ALA A 209 -6.67 19.02 -11.38
CA ALA A 209 -7.86 18.20 -11.18
C ALA A 209 -8.35 18.26 -9.72
N LEU A 210 -7.43 18.07 -8.76
CA LEU A 210 -7.73 18.18 -7.33
C LEU A 210 -8.16 19.61 -6.95
N ALA A 211 -7.45 20.64 -7.46
CA ALA A 211 -7.76 22.03 -7.19
C ALA A 211 -9.18 22.40 -7.66
N ASN A 212 -9.54 22.02 -8.90
CA ASN A 212 -10.86 22.26 -9.47
C ASN A 212 -11.97 21.60 -8.64
N LEU A 213 -11.76 20.35 -8.21
CA LEU A 213 -12.71 19.63 -7.34
C LEU A 213 -12.83 20.25 -5.95
N SER A 214 -11.79 20.93 -5.49
CA SER A 214 -11.74 21.58 -4.18
C SER A 214 -12.27 23.02 -4.19
N SER A 215 -12.50 23.61 -5.36
CA SER A 215 -12.81 25.04 -5.52
C SER A 215 -14.04 25.52 -4.74
N ALA A 216 -15.06 24.66 -4.60
CA ALA A 216 -16.27 24.95 -3.83
C ALA A 216 -16.12 24.70 -2.32
N ILE A 217 -15.01 24.10 -1.89
CA ILE A 217 -14.75 23.71 -0.50
C ILE A 217 -14.17 24.92 0.24
N ARG A 218 -14.89 25.42 1.25
CA ARG A 218 -14.41 26.48 2.15
C ARG A 218 -13.65 25.91 3.34
N GLY A 219 -12.88 26.75 4.05
CA GLY A 219 -12.14 26.40 5.26
C GLY A 219 -10.68 26.04 4.96
N VAL A 220 -10.25 24.81 5.26
CA VAL A 220 -8.85 24.40 5.05
C VAL A 220 -8.48 24.25 3.56
N ALA A 221 -9.45 23.98 2.69
CA ALA A 221 -9.20 23.64 1.29
C ALA A 221 -8.41 24.69 0.48
N PRO A 222 -8.69 26.01 0.54
CA PRO A 222 -7.86 27.00 -0.16
C PRO A 222 -6.39 26.98 0.29
N ARG A 223 -6.13 26.72 1.58
CA ARG A 223 -4.76 26.56 2.09
C ARG A 223 -4.15 25.24 1.64
N ALA A 224 -4.93 24.16 1.66
CA ALA A 224 -4.52 22.84 1.17
C ALA A 224 -4.12 22.89 -0.30
N VAL A 225 -4.88 23.57 -1.16
CA VAL A 225 -4.55 23.76 -2.58
C VAL A 225 -3.23 24.51 -2.76
N ARG A 226 -3.01 25.59 -2.00
CA ARG A 226 -1.73 26.31 -2.04
C ARG A 226 -0.57 25.42 -1.58
N GLY A 227 -0.76 24.66 -0.50
CA GLY A 227 0.21 23.69 -0.01
C GLY A 227 0.51 22.62 -1.05
N MET A 228 -0.51 22.10 -1.73
CA MET A 228 -0.39 21.10 -2.79
C MET A 228 0.46 21.60 -3.96
N TYR A 229 0.23 22.84 -4.42
CA TYR A 229 1.05 23.41 -5.50
C TYR A 229 2.50 23.62 -5.08
N ALA A 230 2.73 24.07 -3.83
CA ALA A 230 4.07 24.28 -3.28
C ALA A 230 4.81 22.98 -2.90
N ALA A 231 4.11 21.86 -2.78
CA ALA A 231 4.69 20.59 -2.37
C ALA A 231 5.55 19.96 -3.46
N GLU A 232 6.78 19.60 -3.10
CA GLU A 232 7.72 18.82 -3.92
C GLU A 232 7.43 17.32 -3.88
N ASP A 233 6.77 16.84 -2.83
CA ASP A 233 6.46 15.42 -2.58
C ASP A 233 5.02 15.04 -2.98
N PHE A 234 4.41 15.82 -3.88
CA PHE A 234 3.04 15.56 -4.32
C PHE A 234 2.92 14.21 -5.05
N TYR A 235 1.95 13.41 -4.62
CA TYR A 235 1.62 12.13 -5.21
C TYR A 235 0.11 12.01 -5.42
N TYR A 236 -0.28 11.64 -6.64
CA TYR A 236 -1.67 11.38 -7.01
C TYR A 236 -1.87 9.91 -7.33
N THR A 237 -3.00 9.35 -6.89
CA THR A 237 -3.32 7.95 -7.17
C THR A 237 -4.82 7.71 -7.21
N ARG A 238 -5.22 6.71 -7.99
CA ARG A 238 -6.54 6.09 -7.90
C ARG A 238 -6.51 5.05 -6.79
N ILE A 239 -7.48 5.09 -5.89
CA ILE A 239 -7.70 4.02 -4.92
C ILE A 239 -8.39 2.87 -5.66
N VAL A 240 -7.71 1.73 -5.67
CA VAL A 240 -8.18 0.51 -6.33
C VAL A 240 -7.89 -0.67 -5.41
N GLN A 241 -8.73 -1.69 -5.52
CA GLN A 241 -8.43 -3.00 -4.96
C GLN A 241 -7.99 -3.92 -6.10
N ILE A 242 -6.94 -4.69 -5.86
CA ILE A 242 -6.54 -5.79 -6.75
C ILE A 242 -7.19 -7.07 -6.21
N LYS A 243 -8.07 -7.67 -7.01
CA LYS A 243 -8.78 -8.91 -6.71
C LYS A 243 -8.32 -10.01 -7.65
N LEU A 244 -7.56 -10.96 -7.10
CA LEU A 244 -7.04 -12.11 -7.84
C LEU A 244 -7.56 -13.39 -7.20
N ASP A 245 -7.79 -14.40 -8.03
CA ASP A 245 -8.15 -15.75 -7.55
C ASP A 245 -6.98 -16.43 -6.84
N SER A 246 -5.75 -16.10 -7.26
CA SER A 246 -4.49 -16.54 -6.65
C SER A 246 -3.44 -15.41 -6.68
N TRP A 247 -2.56 -15.38 -5.68
CA TRP A 247 -1.40 -14.48 -5.61
C TRP A 247 -0.08 -15.17 -5.98
N HIS A 248 -0.15 -16.39 -6.50
CA HIS A 248 1.02 -17.13 -6.95
C HIS A 248 0.70 -17.94 -8.21
N ARG A 249 1.76 -18.24 -8.98
CA ARG A 249 1.72 -19.17 -10.10
C ARG A 249 3.11 -19.78 -10.25
N GLY A 250 3.20 -21.10 -10.10
CA GLY A 250 4.47 -21.82 -10.14
C GLY A 250 5.45 -21.28 -9.10
N ARG A 251 6.57 -20.75 -9.56
CA ARG A 251 7.69 -20.23 -8.76
C ARG A 251 7.63 -18.71 -8.54
N CYS A 252 6.52 -18.08 -8.94
CA CYS A 252 6.30 -16.65 -8.77
C CYS A 252 5.18 -16.38 -7.76
N ALA A 253 5.40 -15.42 -6.85
CA ALA A 253 4.42 -14.99 -5.87
C ALA A 253 4.35 -13.46 -5.75
N LEU A 254 3.17 -12.92 -5.46
CA LEU A 254 2.94 -11.49 -5.23
C LEU A 254 2.82 -11.23 -3.74
N VAL A 255 3.47 -10.17 -3.27
CA VAL A 255 3.37 -9.68 -1.89
C VAL A 255 2.91 -8.22 -1.87
N GLY A 256 1.86 -7.97 -1.10
CA GLY A 256 1.38 -6.63 -0.78
C GLY A 256 2.01 -6.11 0.51
N MET A 257 1.36 -5.13 1.16
CA MET A 257 1.78 -4.67 2.47
C MET A 257 1.91 -5.88 3.42
N PRO A 258 3.10 -6.16 3.96
CA PRO A 258 3.32 -7.39 4.70
C PRO A 258 2.58 -7.33 6.02
N ASP A 259 1.77 -8.36 6.26
CA ASP A 259 1.37 -8.74 7.61
C ASP A 259 2.14 -10.00 8.03
N THR A 260 1.95 -10.44 9.27
CA THR A 260 2.58 -11.65 9.82
C THR A 260 2.33 -12.91 8.98
N ARG A 261 1.29 -12.92 8.14
CA ARG A 261 1.00 -14.04 7.27
C ARG A 261 1.89 -14.01 6.02
N HIS A 262 2.08 -12.86 5.37
CA HIS A 262 3.00 -12.74 4.24
C HIS A 262 4.44 -13.17 4.61
N LEU A 263 4.84 -13.03 5.88
CA LEU A 263 6.12 -13.55 6.38
C LEU A 263 6.24 -15.08 6.27
N ARG A 264 5.15 -15.82 6.48
CA ARG A 264 5.12 -17.28 6.31
C ARG A 264 5.24 -17.72 4.86
N LEU A 265 4.83 -16.88 3.90
CA LEU A 265 5.05 -17.15 2.48
C LEU A 265 6.54 -17.12 2.15
N LEU A 266 7.23 -16.07 2.63
CA LEU A 266 8.64 -15.85 2.40
C LEU A 266 9.50 -16.95 3.03
N ASP A 267 9.15 -17.41 4.24
CA ASP A 267 9.81 -18.56 4.87
C ASP A 267 9.70 -19.83 4.01
N LYS A 268 8.52 -20.11 3.45
CA LYS A 268 8.34 -21.23 2.52
C LYS A 268 9.16 -21.09 1.24
N MET A 269 9.26 -19.88 0.68
CA MET A 269 10.14 -19.61 -0.47
C MET A 269 11.60 -19.90 -0.16
N ALA A 270 12.03 -19.54 1.05
CA ALA A 270 13.39 -19.73 1.49
C ALA A 270 13.71 -21.18 1.86
N ARG A 271 12.74 -21.97 2.33
CA ARG A 271 12.99 -23.30 2.93
C ARG A 271 12.45 -24.50 2.13
N CYS A 272 11.47 -24.36 1.24
CA CYS A 272 10.86 -25.47 0.51
C CYS A 272 11.46 -25.63 -0.91
N PRO A 273 12.29 -26.67 -1.18
CA PRO A 273 13.00 -26.81 -2.47
C PRO A 273 12.13 -27.26 -3.65
N ASP A 274 11.22 -28.21 -3.44
CA ASP A 274 10.72 -29.03 -4.57
C ASP A 274 9.26 -28.77 -4.95
N ASP A 275 8.47 -28.13 -4.08
CA ASP A 275 7.06 -27.84 -4.38
C ASP A 275 6.60 -26.49 -3.82
N LEU A 276 7.18 -25.42 -4.38
CA LEU A 276 6.77 -24.04 -4.09
C LEU A 276 5.28 -23.84 -4.37
N ASN A 277 4.73 -24.46 -5.40
CA ASN A 277 3.34 -24.27 -5.77
C ASN A 277 2.38 -24.82 -4.71
N VAL A 278 2.64 -26.01 -4.16
CA VAL A 278 1.86 -26.55 -3.03
C VAL A 278 2.09 -25.72 -1.77
N ALA A 279 3.33 -25.29 -1.52
CA ALA A 279 3.65 -24.45 -0.37
C ALA A 279 2.86 -23.13 -0.40
N PHE A 280 2.78 -22.50 -1.58
CA PHE A 280 2.01 -21.29 -1.83
C PHE A 280 0.51 -21.52 -1.79
N THR A 281 0.02 -22.64 -2.33
CA THR A 281 -1.41 -22.99 -2.28
C THR A 281 -1.89 -23.12 -0.84
N LYS A 282 -1.13 -23.81 0.02
CA LYS A 282 -1.40 -23.90 1.45
C LYS A 282 -1.39 -22.53 2.12
N HIS A 283 -0.45 -21.65 1.71
CA HIS A 283 -0.39 -20.30 2.24
C HIS A 283 -1.58 -19.43 1.82
N HIS A 284 -1.99 -19.51 0.54
CA HIS A 284 -3.15 -18.80 0.00
C HIS A 284 -4.41 -19.08 0.82
N GLN A 285 -4.66 -20.34 1.20
CA GLN A 285 -5.84 -20.69 2.00
C GLN A 285 -5.88 -20.00 3.37
N VAL A 286 -4.72 -19.78 4.00
CA VAL A 286 -4.63 -19.09 5.29
C VAL A 286 -4.91 -17.59 5.14
N VAL A 287 -4.46 -16.98 4.04
CA VAL A 287 -4.51 -15.52 3.84
C VAL A 287 -5.76 -15.05 3.14
N LYS A 288 -6.39 -15.89 2.31
CA LYS A 288 -7.53 -15.53 1.47
C LYS A 288 -8.69 -14.93 2.25
N LYS A 289 -9.06 -15.54 3.37
CA LYS A 289 -10.15 -15.05 4.23
C LYS A 289 -9.82 -13.65 4.77
N PHE A 290 -8.61 -13.45 5.28
CA PHE A 290 -8.20 -12.16 5.80
C PHE A 290 -8.20 -11.06 4.75
N VAL A 291 -7.66 -11.33 3.55
CA VAL A 291 -7.64 -10.33 2.47
C VAL A 291 -9.07 -10.00 2.04
N LYS A 292 -9.95 -11.01 1.93
CA LYS A 292 -11.37 -10.81 1.63
C LYS A 292 -12.06 -9.93 2.68
N ASP A 293 -11.80 -10.19 3.96
CA ASP A 293 -12.38 -9.43 5.07
C ASP A 293 -11.82 -7.99 5.11
N SER A 294 -10.51 -7.82 4.89
CA SER A 294 -9.84 -6.50 4.86
C SER A 294 -10.21 -5.65 3.66
N GLN A 295 -10.53 -6.28 2.53
CA GLN A 295 -11.01 -5.62 1.33
C GLN A 295 -12.54 -5.48 1.31
N SER A 296 -13.25 -5.99 2.31
CA SER A 296 -14.70 -5.82 2.39
C SER A 296 -15.03 -4.35 2.59
N VAL A 297 -15.80 -3.79 1.65
CA VAL A 297 -16.28 -2.42 1.74
C VAL A 297 -17.73 -2.45 2.22
N PRO A 298 -18.08 -1.79 3.33
CA PRO A 298 -19.45 -1.77 3.83
C PRO A 298 -20.43 -1.33 2.75
N LEU A 299 -21.58 -2.03 2.68
CA LEU A 299 -22.63 -1.82 1.67
C LEU A 299 -22.13 -1.85 0.21
N GLY A 300 -21.07 -2.62 -0.07
CA GLY A 300 -20.53 -2.79 -1.43
C GLY A 300 -19.97 -1.50 -2.03
N GLY A 301 -19.44 -0.59 -1.19
CA GLY A 301 -18.93 0.71 -1.65
C GLY A 301 -19.97 1.84 -1.65
N LYS A 302 -21.24 1.55 -1.35
CA LYS A 302 -22.29 2.58 -1.22
C LYS A 302 -22.30 3.26 0.15
N ALA A 303 -21.64 2.69 1.16
CA ALA A 303 -21.59 3.30 2.48
C ALA A 303 -21.03 4.73 2.43
N PRO A 304 -19.84 5.00 1.85
CA PRO A 304 -19.34 6.36 1.67
C PRO A 304 -20.31 7.33 0.98
N GLU A 305 -21.17 6.86 0.05
CA GLU A 305 -22.19 7.71 -0.58
C GLU A 305 -23.37 8.01 0.36
N SER A 306 -23.80 7.03 1.15
CA SER A 306 -24.95 7.14 2.06
C SER A 306 -24.71 8.05 3.27
N ILE A 307 -23.45 8.15 3.75
CA ILE A 307 -23.04 9.06 4.84
C ILE A 307 -22.61 10.46 4.36
N ASN A 308 -22.74 10.76 3.06
CA ASN A 308 -22.44 12.06 2.47
C ASN A 308 -23.72 12.73 1.93
N PRO A 309 -24.46 13.50 2.75
CA PRO A 309 -25.66 14.19 2.31
C PRO A 309 -25.36 15.21 1.20
N LYS A 310 -26.15 15.17 0.13
CA LYS A 310 -26.00 16.04 -1.06
C LYS A 310 -26.79 17.35 -0.95
N SER A 311 -27.75 17.43 -0.02
CA SER A 311 -28.60 18.61 0.21
C SER A 311 -28.01 19.52 1.30
N ALA A 312 -28.25 20.84 1.20
CA ALA A 312 -27.82 21.80 2.25
C ALA A 312 -28.38 21.41 3.63
N TRP A 313 -29.64 21.00 3.67
CA TRP A 313 -30.31 20.53 4.88
C TRP A 313 -29.67 19.27 5.47
N GLY A 314 -29.33 18.27 4.64
CA GLY A 314 -28.67 17.06 5.12
C GLY A 314 -27.28 17.35 5.68
N ILE A 315 -26.53 18.28 5.07
CA ILE A 315 -25.22 18.71 5.55
C ILE A 315 -25.34 19.45 6.88
N LEU A 316 -26.33 20.31 7.03
CA LEU A 316 -26.60 21.01 8.28
C LEU A 316 -26.87 20.01 9.40
N ILE A 317 -27.75 19.02 9.17
CA ILE A 317 -28.06 17.97 10.13
C ILE A 317 -26.81 17.17 10.49
N LEU A 318 -26.01 16.76 9.50
CA LEU A 318 -24.78 16.01 9.74
C LEU A 318 -23.75 16.82 10.54
N ARG A 319 -23.61 18.12 10.25
CA ARG A 319 -22.75 19.04 11.02
C ARG A 319 -23.22 19.22 12.45
N LEU A 320 -24.53 19.33 12.67
CA LEU A 320 -25.13 19.41 14.01
C LEU A 320 -24.88 18.12 14.80
N LEU A 321 -25.02 16.95 14.15
CA LEU A 321 -24.68 15.66 14.74
C LEU A 321 -23.21 15.58 15.14
N PHE A 322 -22.28 15.92 14.24
CA PHE A 322 -20.85 15.92 14.57
C PHE A 322 -20.49 16.94 15.64
N TRP A 323 -21.06 18.13 15.58
CA TRP A 323 -20.89 19.15 16.61
C TRP A 323 -21.37 18.64 17.96
N PHE A 324 -22.56 18.06 18.02
CA PHE A 324 -23.13 17.47 19.23
C PHE A 324 -22.24 16.37 19.78
N VAL A 325 -21.85 15.38 18.96
CA VAL A 325 -20.95 14.29 19.35
C VAL A 325 -19.60 14.83 19.87
N SER A 326 -19.05 15.86 19.21
CA SER A 326 -17.78 16.49 19.59
C SER A 326 -17.88 17.22 20.93
N VAL A 327 -18.89 18.08 21.11
CA VAL A 327 -19.09 18.91 22.30
C VAL A 327 -19.47 18.07 23.51
N THR A 328 -20.34 17.07 23.33
CA THR A 328 -20.73 16.14 24.40
C THR A 328 -19.63 15.16 24.78
N ARG A 329 -18.55 15.08 23.97
CA ARG A 329 -17.46 14.12 24.10
C ARG A 329 -17.94 12.65 24.12
N ILE A 330 -19.15 12.39 23.62
CA ILE A 330 -19.76 11.04 23.61
C ILE A 330 -18.93 10.08 22.74
N TRP A 331 -18.19 10.61 21.77
CA TRP A 331 -17.19 9.87 21.00
C TRP A 331 -16.14 9.16 21.86
N ARG A 332 -15.86 9.61 23.09
CA ARG A 332 -14.96 8.92 24.03
C ARG A 332 -15.49 7.54 24.44
N TRP A 333 -16.81 7.35 24.38
CA TRP A 333 -17.49 6.08 24.65
C TRP A 333 -17.62 5.19 23.41
N PHE A 334 -17.57 5.81 22.22
CA PHE A 334 -17.56 5.14 20.92
C PHE A 334 -16.16 5.02 20.31
N VAL A 335 -15.09 5.33 21.06
CA VAL A 335 -13.75 4.93 20.65
C VAL A 335 -13.84 3.43 20.47
N PHE A 336 -13.87 2.99 19.21
CA PHE A 336 -13.62 1.60 18.84
C PHE A 336 -12.46 1.18 19.70
N GLY A 337 -12.76 0.33 20.68
CA GLY A 337 -11.87 0.14 21.80
C GLY A 337 -10.48 -0.17 21.28
N ASN A 338 -9.51 0.10 22.13
CA ASN A 338 -8.29 -0.71 22.20
C ASN A 338 -8.58 -2.21 22.47
N GLU A 339 -9.76 -2.72 22.12
CA GLU A 339 -9.96 -4.02 21.48
C GLU A 339 -9.11 -4.07 20.19
N THR A 340 -7.79 -3.95 20.37
CA THR A 340 -6.85 -4.94 19.87
C THR A 340 -7.66 -6.17 19.51
N PHE A 341 -7.75 -6.47 18.21
CA PHE A 341 -8.00 -7.84 17.81
C PHE A 341 -6.89 -8.61 18.50
N LYS A 342 -7.16 -9.15 19.70
CA LYS A 342 -6.27 -10.02 20.46
C LYS A 342 -6.26 -11.32 19.68
N MET A 343 -5.64 -11.27 18.51
CA MET A 343 -5.08 -12.44 17.92
C MET A 343 -3.99 -12.85 18.90
N LYS A 344 -4.27 -13.86 19.73
CA LYS A 344 -3.19 -14.69 20.22
C LYS A 344 -2.47 -15.14 18.97
N LEU A 345 -1.30 -14.54 18.70
CA LEU A 345 -0.29 -15.21 17.91
C LEU A 345 -0.25 -16.62 18.51
N PRO A 346 -0.46 -17.69 17.73
CA PRO A 346 -0.20 -19.00 18.28
C PRO A 346 1.19 -18.93 18.90
N GLU A 347 1.28 -19.29 20.18
CA GLU A 347 2.54 -19.56 20.87
C GLU A 347 3.15 -20.79 20.20
N HIS A 348 3.55 -20.61 18.96
CA HIS A 348 4.63 -21.34 18.39
C HIS A 348 5.76 -20.36 18.53
N GLU A 349 6.53 -20.61 19.58
CA GLU A 349 7.95 -20.31 19.57
C GLU A 349 8.42 -20.39 18.12
N PHE A 350 9.01 -19.31 17.62
CA PHE A 350 10.09 -19.49 16.67
C PHE A 350 11.21 -20.18 17.46
N THR A 351 11.01 -21.45 17.85
CA THR A 351 12.06 -22.32 18.36
C THR A 351 12.88 -22.65 17.13
N MET A 352 13.81 -21.73 16.89
CA MET A 352 15.04 -22.01 16.19
C MET A 352 15.87 -22.72 17.25
N GLU A 353 16.00 -24.05 17.15
CA GLU A 353 17.11 -24.71 17.85
C GLU A 353 18.42 -24.06 17.38
N GLU A 354 19.33 -23.86 18.35
CA GLU A 354 20.50 -22.96 18.33
C GLU A 354 21.45 -23.08 17.13
#